data_AF-A0A363U8B2-F1
#
_entry.id   AF-A0A363U8B2-F1
#
_cell.length_a   1.000
_cell.length_b   1.000
_cell.length_c   1.000
_cell.angle_alpha   90.00
_cell.angle_beta   90.00
_cell.angle_gamma   90.00
#
_symmetry.space_group_name_H-M   'P 1'
#
loop_
_entity.id
_entity.type
_entity.pdbx_description
1 polymer ?
#
loop_
_entity_poly.entity_id
_entity_poly.type
_entity_poly.pdbx_seq_one_letter_code
_entity_poly.pdbx_strand_id
1 'polypeptide(L)'
;MIYNDEEARKDAESIGMTVYYVFLLKKGPTWTPDETPEVNALQEAHLANYRRLAEMGKLVLTGPFLDSFQLSGEMRGMGVLRADSYEEAFELISTDPMVKANRL
;
A
#
# COMPACT_ATOMS: atom_id res chain seq x y z
N MET A 1 0.41 6.64 -26.18
CA MET A 1 -0.68 5.66 -25.99
C MET A 1 -1.39 6.06 -24.71
N ILE A 2 -2.71 6.24 -24.75
CA ILE A 2 -3.49 6.56 -23.53
C ILE A 2 -3.83 5.22 -22.88
N TYR A 3 -3.57 5.09 -21.59
CA TYR A 3 -3.88 3.89 -20.82
C TYR A 3 -5.41 3.77 -20.60
N ASN A 4 -5.96 2.56 -20.73
CA ASN A 4 -7.38 2.26 -20.58
C ASN A 4 -7.59 1.06 -19.65
N ASP A 5 -8.14 1.30 -18.46
CA ASP A 5 -8.34 0.30 -17.40
C ASP A 5 -9.29 -0.84 -17.84
N GLU A 6 -10.33 -0.54 -18.61
CA GLU A 6 -11.29 -1.54 -19.08
C GLU A 6 -10.69 -2.48 -20.13
N GLU A 7 -9.87 -1.94 -21.02
CA GLU A 7 -9.19 -2.71 -22.07
C GLU A 7 -8.13 -3.63 -21.45
N ALA A 8 -7.29 -3.08 -20.56
CA ALA A 8 -6.30 -3.87 -19.84
C ALA A 8 -6.91 -5.02 -19.03
N ARG A 9 -8.09 -4.81 -18.42
CA ARG A 9 -8.84 -5.85 -17.72
C ARG A 9 -9.35 -6.94 -18.66
N LYS A 10 -9.97 -6.56 -19.79
CA LYS A 10 -10.45 -7.53 -20.80
C LYS A 10 -9.30 -8.38 -21.36
N ASP A 11 -8.17 -7.74 -21.66
CA ASP A 11 -6.98 -8.44 -22.15
C ASP A 11 -6.46 -9.44 -21.10
N ALA A 12 -6.38 -9.02 -19.83
CA ALA A 12 -5.99 -9.90 -18.74
C ALA A 12 -6.94 -11.10 -18.59
N GLU A 13 -8.24 -10.86 -18.60
CA GLU A 13 -9.28 -11.90 -18.50
C GLU A 13 -9.19 -12.89 -19.67
N SER A 14 -8.92 -12.42 -20.89
CA SER A 14 -8.85 -13.25 -22.10
C SER A 14 -7.79 -14.36 -22.03
N ILE A 15 -6.75 -14.16 -21.22
CA ILE A 15 -5.67 -15.13 -21.00
C ILE A 15 -5.64 -15.67 -19.55
N GLY A 16 -6.72 -15.49 -18.79
CA GLY A 16 -6.88 -16.04 -17.45
C GLY A 16 -6.02 -15.38 -16.37
N MET A 17 -5.59 -14.13 -16.58
CA MET A 17 -4.88 -13.33 -15.58
C MET A 17 -5.84 -12.54 -14.69
N THR A 18 -5.39 -12.22 -13.48
CA THR A 18 -6.10 -11.32 -12.55
C THR A 18 -5.36 -9.99 -12.46
N VAL A 19 -6.10 -8.88 -12.53
CA VAL A 19 -5.55 -7.53 -12.33
C VAL A 19 -5.40 -7.23 -10.84
N TYR A 20 -4.26 -6.64 -10.48
CA TYR A 20 -3.95 -6.21 -9.12
C TYR A 20 -3.38 -4.79 -9.12
N TYR A 21 -3.53 -4.09 -8.00
CA TYR A 21 -2.97 -2.76 -7.79
C TYR A 21 -1.77 -2.86 -6.87
N VAL A 22 -0.62 -2.37 -7.33
CA VAL A 22 0.61 -2.30 -6.54
C VAL A 22 0.69 -0.92 -5.90
N PHE A 23 0.94 -0.88 -4.59
CA PHE A 23 1.26 0.37 -3.89
C PHE A 23 2.70 0.32 -3.38
N LEU A 24 3.33 1.50 -3.35
CA LEU A 24 4.63 1.71 -2.75
C LEU A 24 4.51 2.77 -1.66
N LEU A 25 5.06 2.49 -0.49
CA LEU A 25 5.15 3.44 0.61
C LEU A 25 6.54 4.06 0.61
N LYS A 26 6.58 5.38 0.79
CA LYS A 26 7.82 6.14 0.86
C LYS A 26 7.93 6.81 2.21
N LYS A 27 9.08 7.42 2.49
CA LYS A 27 9.22 8.24 3.69
C LYS A 27 8.41 9.52 3.50
N GLY A 28 7.47 9.76 4.40
CA GLY A 28 6.66 10.97 4.42
C GLY A 28 7.37 12.14 5.13
N PRO A 29 6.89 13.38 4.93
CA PRO A 29 7.50 14.60 5.51
C PRO A 29 7.48 14.67 7.03
N THR A 30 6.62 13.91 7.73
CA THR A 30 6.56 13.88 9.21
C THR A 30 7.35 12.72 9.80
N TRP A 31 8.12 11.99 8.98
CA TRP A 31 8.93 10.89 9.44
C TRP A 31 10.08 11.36 10.34
N THR A 32 10.31 10.62 11.43
CA THR A 32 11.40 10.80 12.38
C THR A 32 11.94 9.42 12.80
N PRO A 33 13.21 9.31 13.21
CA PRO A 33 13.76 8.07 13.76
C PRO A 33 13.28 7.77 15.20
N ASP A 34 12.59 8.72 15.85
CA ASP A 34 12.21 8.60 17.25
C ASP A 34 11.14 7.54 17.49
N GLU A 35 11.32 6.78 18.56
CA GLU A 35 10.37 5.80 19.08
C GLU A 35 9.60 6.41 20.26
N THR A 36 8.55 7.17 19.95
CA THR A 36 7.65 7.73 20.96
C THR A 36 6.41 6.85 21.14
N PRO A 37 5.69 6.94 22.28
CA PRO A 37 4.41 6.25 22.46
C PRO A 37 3.41 6.52 21.33
N GLU A 38 3.39 7.74 20.79
CA GLU A 38 2.52 8.14 19.67
C GLU A 38 2.93 7.46 18.36
N VAL A 39 4.23 7.40 18.06
CA VAL A 39 4.74 6.70 16.87
C VAL A 39 4.45 5.20 16.96
N ASN A 40 4.61 4.60 18.13
CA ASN A 40 4.30 3.19 18.36
C ASN A 40 2.80 2.91 18.20
N ALA A 41 1.94 3.80 18.72
CA ALA A 41 0.50 3.69 18.53
C ALA A 41 0.08 3.80 17.04
N LEU A 42 0.71 4.71 16.28
CA LEU A 42 0.52 4.80 14.83
C LEU A 42 0.97 3.51 14.12
N GLN A 43 2.08 2.91 14.54
CA GLN A 43 2.61 1.69 13.93
C GLN A 43 1.67 0.50 14.18
N GLU A 44 1.14 0.37 15.39
CA GLU A 44 0.13 -0.66 15.70
C GLU A 44 -1.16 -0.43 14.91
N ALA A 45 -1.62 0.82 14.78
CA ALA A 45 -2.80 1.14 14.01
C ALA A 45 -2.61 0.87 12.50
N HIS A 46 -1.42 1.10 11.97
CA HIS A 46 -1.01 0.72 10.62
C HIS A 46 -1.07 -0.80 10.39
N LEU A 47 -0.51 -1.59 11.31
CA LEU A 47 -0.60 -3.05 11.24
C LEU A 47 -2.04 -3.56 11.39
N ALA A 48 -2.85 -2.93 12.26
CA ALA A 48 -4.27 -3.24 12.39
C ALA A 48 -5.05 -2.95 11.10
N ASN A 49 -4.71 -1.88 10.38
CA ASN A 49 -5.30 -1.58 9.08
C ASN A 49 -5.01 -2.70 8.06
N TYR A 50 -3.77 -3.20 8.00
CA TYR A 50 -3.44 -4.33 7.12
C TYR A 50 -4.16 -5.62 7.49
N ARG A 51 -4.29 -5.94 8.78
CA ARG A 51 -5.08 -7.10 9.24
C ARG A 51 -6.52 -6.99 8.75
N ARG A 52 -7.15 -5.82 8.92
CA ARG A 52 -8.51 -5.54 8.41
C ARG A 52 -8.60 -5.73 6.89
N LEU A 53 -7.65 -5.20 6.11
CA LEU A 53 -7.63 -5.35 4.65
C LEU A 53 -7.42 -6.80 4.20
N ALA A 54 -6.63 -7.57 4.95
CA ALA A 54 -6.44 -9.00 4.71
C ALA A 54 -7.72 -9.80 5.01
N GLU A 55 -8.41 -9.51 6.12
CA GLU A 55 -9.71 -10.11 6.48
C GLU A 55 -10.79 -9.83 5.42
N MET A 56 -10.75 -8.64 4.80
CA MET A 56 -11.62 -8.27 3.68
C MET A 56 -11.26 -8.98 2.36
N GLY A 57 -10.15 -9.71 2.30
CA GLY A 57 -9.63 -10.33 1.07
C GLY A 57 -9.12 -9.31 0.04
N LYS A 58 -8.91 -8.06 0.46
CA LYS A 58 -8.44 -6.96 -0.41
C LYS A 58 -6.92 -6.85 -0.41
N LEU A 59 -6.24 -7.25 0.67
CA LEU A 59 -4.78 -7.29 0.74
C LEU A 59 -4.23 -8.66 0.34
N VAL A 60 -3.45 -8.71 -0.74
CA VAL A 60 -2.82 -9.95 -1.24
C VAL A 60 -1.48 -10.18 -0.56
N LEU A 61 -0.65 -9.15 -0.50
CA LEU A 61 0.63 -9.15 0.21
C LEU A 61 1.01 -7.72 0.61
N THR A 62 1.80 -7.59 1.68
CA THR A 62 2.46 -6.34 2.08
C THR A 62 3.72 -6.65 2.85
N GLY A 63 4.70 -5.75 2.79
CA GLY A 63 5.91 -5.88 3.59
C GLY A 63 6.86 -4.70 3.45
N PRO A 64 7.79 -4.56 4.41
CA PRO A 64 8.87 -3.59 4.31
C PRO A 64 9.86 -4.00 3.22
N PHE A 65 10.50 -3.02 2.60
CA PHE A 65 11.72 -3.30 1.84
C PHE A 65 12.88 -3.51 2.81
N LEU A 66 13.69 -4.53 2.54
CA LEU A 66 14.93 -4.82 3.28
C LEU A 66 16.13 -4.22 2.51
N ASP A 67 17.20 -3.87 3.22
CA ASP A 67 18.49 -3.39 2.69
C ASP A 67 18.47 -2.07 1.90
N SER A 68 19.22 -1.95 0.80
CA SER A 68 19.64 -0.70 0.13
C SER A 68 18.53 0.30 -0.19
N PHE A 69 17.29 -0.16 -0.37
CA PHE A 69 16.11 0.69 -0.56
C PHE A 69 15.65 1.41 0.72
N GLN A 70 15.92 0.83 1.89
CA GLN A 70 15.84 1.51 3.19
C GLN A 70 17.10 2.34 3.48
N LEU A 71 18.27 2.00 2.93
CA LEU A 71 19.51 2.77 3.13
C LEU A 71 19.49 4.14 2.42
N SER A 72 18.86 4.26 1.24
CA SER A 72 18.52 5.58 0.68
C SER A 72 17.50 6.32 1.55
N GLY A 73 16.75 5.56 2.38
CA GLY A 73 15.78 6.08 3.31
C GLY A 73 14.48 6.54 2.66
N GLU A 74 14.32 6.39 1.35
CA GLU A 74 13.18 6.92 0.61
C GLU A 74 12.04 5.91 0.53
N MET A 75 12.32 4.63 0.28
CA MET A 75 11.30 3.60 0.15
C MET A 75 11.14 2.82 1.45
N ARG A 76 9.89 2.60 1.86
CA ARG A 76 9.56 2.03 3.17
C ARG A 76 8.92 0.66 3.05
N GLY A 77 8.15 0.42 1.98
CA GLY A 77 7.53 -0.87 1.74
C GLY A 77 6.71 -0.90 0.47
N MET A 78 6.09 -2.04 0.23
CA MET A 78 5.15 -2.23 -0.87
C MET A 78 4.04 -3.18 -0.48
N GLY A 79 2.99 -3.20 -1.29
CA GLY A 79 2.03 -4.29 -1.25
C GLY A 79 1.20 -4.38 -2.52
N VAL A 80 0.34 -5.38 -2.53
CA VAL A 80 -0.54 -5.70 -3.65
C VAL A 80 -1.96 -5.81 -3.13
N LEU A 81 -2.87 -5.07 -3.77
CA LEU A 81 -4.29 -5.07 -3.50
C LEU A 81 -5.06 -5.75 -4.62
N ARG A 82 -6.16 -6.41 -4.24
CA ARG A 82 -7.25 -6.77 -5.13
C ARG A 82 -8.33 -5.71 -5.02
N ALA A 83 -8.61 -5.03 -6.12
CA ALA A 83 -9.63 -3.99 -6.22
C ALA A 83 -10.27 -3.98 -7.62
N ASP A 84 -11.46 -3.39 -7.72
CA ASP A 84 -12.26 -3.32 -8.93
C ASP A 84 -11.94 -2.06 -9.75
N SER A 85 -11.32 -1.05 -9.12
CA SER A 85 -10.81 0.15 -9.80
C SER A 85 -9.61 0.75 -9.09
N TYR A 86 -8.95 1.71 -9.78
CA TYR A 86 -7.88 2.51 -9.17
C TYR A 86 -8.39 3.31 -7.97
N GLU A 87 -9.59 3.88 -8.06
CA GLU A 87 -10.21 4.68 -7.01
C GLU A 87 -10.43 3.83 -5.74
N GLU A 88 -10.94 2.60 -5.88
CA GLU A 88 -11.09 1.70 -4.74
C GLU A 88 -9.72 1.37 -4.13
N ALA A 89 -8.71 1.04 -4.95
CA ALA A 89 -7.36 0.75 -4.45
C ALA A 89 -6.77 1.96 -3.70
N PHE A 90 -6.98 3.17 -4.23
CA PHE A 90 -6.52 4.41 -3.62
C PHE A 90 -7.23 4.67 -2.29
N GLU A 91 -8.54 4.46 -2.21
CA GLU A 91 -9.30 4.59 -0.97
C GLU A 91 -8.84 3.59 0.09
N LEU A 92 -8.63 2.32 -0.28
CA LEU A 92 -8.16 1.28 0.63
C LEU A 92 -6.82 1.66 1.28
N ILE A 93 -5.85 2.14 0.51
CA ILE A 93 -4.55 2.60 1.06
C ILE A 93 -4.68 3.90 1.84
N SER A 94 -5.54 4.82 1.40
CA SER A 94 -5.77 6.09 2.10
C SER A 94 -6.38 5.91 3.50
N THR A 95 -6.88 4.73 3.85
CA THR A 95 -7.35 4.43 5.21
C THR A 95 -6.23 4.31 6.25
N ASP A 96 -4.99 4.08 5.82
CA ASP A 96 -3.84 3.81 6.67
C ASP A 96 -3.46 5.00 7.57
N PRO A 97 -3.43 4.83 8.91
CA PRO A 97 -3.04 5.88 9.84
C PRO A 97 -1.66 6.49 9.58
N MET A 98 -0.68 5.71 9.11
CA MET A 98 0.66 6.22 8.79
C MET A 98 0.66 7.11 7.56
N VAL A 99 -0.16 6.77 6.55
CA VAL A 99 -0.37 7.58 5.35
C VAL A 99 -1.09 8.88 5.70
N LYS A 100 -2.17 8.80 6.50
CA LYS A 100 -2.92 9.98 6.99
C LYS A 100 -2.06 10.94 7.81
N ALA A 101 -1.11 10.39 8.58
CA ALA A 101 -0.16 11.19 9.36
C ALA A 101 0.98 11.80 8.50
N ASN A 102 0.98 11.58 7.18
CA ASN A 102 2.06 11.93 6.26
C ASN A 102 3.43 11.38 6.69
N ARG A 103 3.43 10.21 7.34
CA ARG A 103 4.65 9.53 7.77
C ARG A 103 5.09 8.48 6.74
N LEU A 104 4.15 7.95 5.95
CA LEU A 104 4.35 7.05 4.80
C LEU A 104 3.67 7.57 3.52
#